data_AF-Q03ND0-F1
#
_entry.id   AF-Q03ND0-F1
#
_cell.length_a   1.000
_cell.length_b   1.000
_cell.length_c   1.000
_cell.angle_alpha   90.00
_cell.angle_beta   90.00
_cell.angle_gamma   90.00
#
_symmetry.space_group_name_H-M   'P 1'
#
loop_
_entity.id
_entity.type
_entity.pdbx_description
1 polymer ?
#
loop_
_entity_poly.entity_id
_entity_poly.type
_entity_poly.pdbx_seq_one_letter_code
_entity_poly.pdbx_strand_id
1 'polypeptide(L)'
;MIHRQSTQELLANSLIDLASTKTIRKITIHDVTHNCHTGRQTFYNYFNSKEDLITWYYTTQMGRCLTDQTLPIEQRITNSLTVIQQQQTFFEKLLQAYDTQFVINLFYRYSVNYCRQSITCKAGLKALTKEIQFDIQFDCYGCACIQIHWIQSQLIEPASYISRRFIASRPSSLNSFF
;
A
#
# COMPACT_ATOMS: atom_id res chain seq x y z
N MET A 1 -2.85 16.62 -20.51
CA MET A 1 -3.51 17.24 -19.33
C MET A 1 -2.45 17.42 -18.26
N ILE A 2 -2.19 18.65 -17.79
CA ILE A 2 -1.33 18.89 -16.63
C ILE A 2 -2.12 18.42 -15.41
N HIS A 3 -1.73 17.30 -14.82
CA HIS A 3 -2.36 16.83 -13.59
C HIS A 3 -1.94 17.78 -12.46
N ARG A 4 -2.87 18.60 -11.97
CA ARG A 4 -2.60 19.49 -10.84
C ARG A 4 -2.51 18.63 -9.58
N GLN A 5 -1.33 18.60 -8.99
CA GLN A 5 -1.07 17.90 -7.74
C GLN A 5 -1.99 18.44 -6.63
N SER A 6 -2.69 17.53 -5.95
CA SER A 6 -3.52 17.85 -4.79
C SER A 6 -2.67 18.22 -3.58
N THR A 7 -3.27 18.90 -2.59
CA THR A 7 -2.57 19.23 -1.33
C THR A 7 -2.11 17.97 -0.60
N GLN A 8 -2.89 16.89 -0.63
CA GLN A 8 -2.51 15.61 -0.03
C GLN A 8 -1.26 15.02 -0.70
N GLU A 9 -1.19 15.08 -2.03
CA GLU A 9 0.00 14.65 -2.77
C GLU A 9 1.20 15.56 -2.51
N LEU A 10 1.02 16.87 -2.34
CA LEU A 10 2.10 17.79 -1.96
C LEU A 10 2.69 17.42 -0.61
N LEU A 11 1.84 17.15 0.39
CA LEU A 11 2.25 16.72 1.72
C LEU A 11 2.95 15.35 1.68
N ALA A 12 2.43 14.40 0.90
CA ALA A 12 3.02 13.07 0.77
C ALA A 12 4.38 13.09 0.09
N ASN A 13 4.51 13.81 -1.03
CA ASN A 13 5.78 13.95 -1.74
C ASN A 13 6.81 14.65 -0.86
N SER A 14 6.40 15.68 -0.10
CA SER A 14 7.27 16.32 0.87
C SER A 14 7.82 15.36 1.94
N LEU A 15 6.98 14.46 2.47
CA LEU A 15 7.43 13.42 3.40
C LEU A 15 8.43 12.46 2.74
N ILE A 16 8.19 12.04 1.51
CA ILE A 16 9.07 11.12 0.76
C ILE A 16 10.42 11.76 0.45
N ASP A 17 10.41 13.03 0.01
CA ASP A 17 11.61 13.80 -0.26
C ASP A 17 12.45 13.96 1.01
N LEU A 18 11.83 14.34 2.13
CA LEU A 18 12.51 14.43 3.43
C LEU A 18 13.02 13.06 3.91
N ALA A 19 12.28 11.99 3.63
CA ALA A 19 12.69 10.62 3.96
C ALA A 19 13.96 10.21 3.19
N SER A 20 14.29 10.84 2.06
CA SER A 20 15.55 10.55 1.34
C SER A 20 16.80 10.91 2.14
N THR A 21 16.74 11.92 3.01
CA THR A 21 17.89 12.43 3.78
C THR A 21 17.76 12.26 5.29
N LYS A 22 16.54 12.08 5.82
CA LYS A 22 16.24 12.00 7.25
C LYS A 22 15.46 10.74 7.58
N THR A 23 15.65 10.18 8.79
CA THR A 23 14.83 9.05 9.24
C THR A 23 13.38 9.49 9.44
N ILE A 24 12.43 8.69 8.94
CA ILE A 24 10.99 9.05 8.94
C ILE A 24 10.51 9.44 10.34
N ARG A 25 10.97 8.74 11.39
CA ARG A 25 10.59 9.03 12.77
C ARG A 25 11.00 10.43 13.26
N LYS A 26 12.09 10.99 12.72
CA LYS A 26 12.56 12.35 13.06
C LYS A 26 11.89 13.44 12.22
N ILE A 27 11.20 13.10 11.14
CA ILE A 27 10.49 14.07 10.30
C ILE A 27 9.27 14.55 11.06
N THR A 28 9.21 15.86 11.33
CA THR A 28 8.09 16.50 12.01
C THR A 28 7.05 16.98 11.01
N ILE A 29 5.81 17.21 11.47
CA ILE A 29 4.77 17.86 10.65
C ILE A 29 5.24 19.25 10.19
N HIS A 30 6.05 19.93 11.00
CA HIS A 30 6.66 21.19 10.61
C HIS A 30 7.60 21.03 9.42
N ASP A 31 8.48 20.02 9.44
CA ASP A 31 9.41 19.74 8.34
C ASP A 31 8.62 19.52 7.03
N VAL A 32 7.58 18.67 7.08
CA VAL A 32 6.74 18.35 5.92
C VAL A 32 6.06 19.60 5.36
N THR A 33 5.41 20.38 6.22
CA THR A 33 4.67 21.58 5.80
C THR A 33 5.59 22.69 5.30
N HIS A 34 6.75 22.86 5.93
CA HIS A 34 7.76 23.82 5.51
C HIS A 34 8.34 23.47 4.14
N ASN A 35 8.68 22.20 3.91
CA ASN A 35 9.28 21.72 2.67
C ASN A 35 8.35 21.85 1.44
N CYS A 36 7.02 21.81 1.63
CA CYS A 36 6.06 22.06 0.54
C CYS A 36 5.37 23.44 0.61
N HIS A 37 5.90 24.38 1.40
CA HIS A 37 5.38 25.74 1.54
C HIS A 37 3.89 25.83 1.92
N THR A 38 3.45 24.96 2.85
CA THR A 38 2.10 24.98 3.44
C THR A 38 2.14 25.28 4.94
N GLY A 39 0.97 25.50 5.55
CA GLY A 39 0.86 25.69 7.00
C GLY A 39 0.55 24.39 7.75
N ARG A 40 0.89 24.32 9.05
CA ARG A 40 0.49 23.20 9.94
C ARG A 40 -1.02 22.98 9.95
N GLN A 41 -1.81 24.06 9.94
CA GLN A 41 -3.26 23.97 9.86
C GLN A 41 -3.71 23.25 8.57
N THR A 42 -3.03 23.50 7.45
CA THR A 42 -3.31 22.82 6.19
C THR A 42 -3.06 21.32 6.30
N PHE A 43 -1.99 20.88 6.97
CA PHE A 43 -1.76 19.46 7.22
C PHE A 43 -2.92 18.83 7.99
N TYR A 44 -3.32 19.46 9.10
CA TYR A 44 -4.38 18.94 9.97
C TYR A 44 -5.78 18.98 9.35
N ASN A 45 -5.98 19.72 8.26
CA ASN A 45 -7.21 19.63 7.47
C ASN A 45 -7.34 18.30 6.70
N TYR A 46 -6.23 17.57 6.48
CA TYR A 46 -6.22 16.32 5.72
C TYR A 46 -5.79 15.10 6.54
N PHE A 47 -4.88 15.27 7.50
CA PHE A 47 -4.26 14.18 8.25
C PHE A 47 -4.14 14.53 9.73
N ASN A 48 -4.51 13.61 10.62
CA ASN A 48 -4.33 13.82 12.06
C ASN A 48 -2.89 13.53 12.51
N SER A 49 -2.18 12.71 11.74
CA SER A 49 -0.85 12.22 12.07
C SER A 49 0.01 11.97 10.83
N LYS A 50 1.31 11.71 11.04
CA LYS A 50 2.23 11.31 9.96
C LYS A 50 1.89 9.90 9.46
N GLU A 51 1.41 9.05 10.35
CA GLU A 51 0.96 7.68 10.09
C GLU A 51 -0.29 7.67 9.20
N ASP A 52 -1.21 8.63 9.39
CA ASP A 52 -2.36 8.86 8.50
C ASP A 52 -1.90 9.25 7.10
N LEU A 53 -0.92 10.16 7.00
CA LEU A 53 -0.34 10.56 5.71
C LEU A 53 0.33 9.38 5.00
N ILE A 54 1.13 8.57 5.71
CA ILE A 54 1.76 7.35 5.17
C ILE A 54 0.71 6.36 4.69
N THR A 55 -0.34 6.15 5.49
CA THR A 55 -1.44 5.25 5.15
C THR A 55 -2.17 5.72 3.90
N TRP A 56 -2.51 7.01 3.84
CA TRP A 56 -3.17 7.60 2.68
C TRP A 56 -2.30 7.51 1.42
N TYR A 57 -1.00 7.79 1.53
CA TYR A 57 -0.06 7.66 0.41
C TYR A 57 -0.03 6.23 -0.13
N TYR A 58 0.22 5.25 0.75
CA TYR A 58 0.28 3.85 0.36
C TYR A 58 -1.02 3.38 -0.30
N THR A 59 -2.17 3.63 0.34
CA THR A 59 -3.48 3.22 -0.19
C THR A 59 -3.84 3.89 -1.51
N THR A 60 -3.44 5.15 -1.72
CA THR A 60 -3.61 5.87 -3.00
C THR A 60 -2.78 5.24 -4.10
N GLN A 61 -1.50 4.95 -3.83
CA GLN A 61 -0.61 4.29 -4.79
C GLN A 61 -1.10 2.89 -5.16
N MET A 62 -1.47 2.09 -4.16
CA MET A 62 -2.03 0.76 -4.39
C MET A 62 -3.35 0.84 -5.15
N GLY A 63 -4.21 1.82 -4.83
CA GLY A 63 -5.47 2.08 -5.52
C GLY A 63 -5.28 2.27 -7.02
N ARG A 64 -4.35 3.15 -7.42
CA ARG A 64 -4.03 3.42 -8.83
C ARG A 64 -3.66 2.17 -9.62
N CYS A 65 -3.01 1.20 -9.00
CA CYS A 65 -2.62 -0.05 -9.65
C CYS A 65 -3.72 -1.11 -9.59
N LEU A 66 -4.30 -1.29 -8.40
CA LEU A 66 -5.16 -2.42 -8.12
C LEU A 66 -6.61 -2.16 -8.49
N THR A 67 -7.10 -0.95 -8.72
CA THR A 67 -8.52 -0.73 -9.10
C THR A 67 -8.74 -0.58 -10.61
N ASP A 68 -7.68 -0.61 -11.43
CA ASP A 68 -7.81 -0.56 -12.89
C ASP A 68 -8.39 -1.87 -13.44
N GLN A 69 -9.71 -1.90 -13.62
CA GLN A 69 -10.43 -3.08 -14.11
C GLN A 69 -10.18 -3.38 -15.59
N THR A 70 -9.48 -2.50 -16.33
CA THR A 70 -9.11 -2.76 -17.73
C THR A 70 -7.97 -3.78 -17.85
N LEU A 71 -7.22 -3.99 -16.76
CA LEU A 71 -6.08 -4.89 -16.71
C LEU A 71 -6.41 -6.22 -16.02
N PRO A 72 -5.77 -7.33 -16.43
CA PRO A 72 -5.83 -8.60 -15.71
C PRO A 72 -5.35 -8.45 -14.25
N ILE A 73 -5.89 -9.27 -13.34
CA ILE A 73 -5.52 -9.24 -11.92
C ILE A 73 -4.02 -9.44 -11.69
N GLU A 74 -3.38 -10.31 -12.47
CA GLU A 74 -1.93 -10.52 -12.39
C GLU A 74 -1.14 -9.26 -12.71
N GLN A 75 -1.53 -8.54 -13.76
CA GLN A 75 -0.87 -7.29 -14.15
C GLN A 75 -1.10 -6.20 -13.11
N ARG A 76 -2.30 -6.11 -12.52
CA ARG A 76 -2.60 -5.17 -11.43
C ARG A 76 -1.74 -5.42 -10.19
N ILE A 77 -1.61 -6.69 -9.78
CA ILE A 77 -0.74 -7.09 -8.67
C ILE A 77 0.73 -6.79 -9.02
N THR A 78 1.19 -7.14 -10.22
CA THR A 78 2.55 -6.84 -10.67
C THR A 78 2.83 -5.33 -10.65
N ASN A 79 1.89 -4.50 -11.11
CA ASN A 79 2.02 -3.04 -11.07
C ASN A 79 2.15 -2.51 -9.63
N SER A 80 1.34 -3.01 -8.69
CA SER A 80 1.44 -2.61 -7.28
C SER A 80 2.80 -2.98 -6.65
N LEU A 81 3.32 -4.17 -6.97
CA LEU A 81 4.63 -4.62 -6.51
C LEU A 81 5.77 -3.83 -7.18
N THR A 82 5.58 -3.43 -8.43
CA THR A 82 6.53 -2.56 -9.16
C THR A 82 6.63 -1.19 -8.51
N VAL A 83 5.52 -0.63 -8.00
CA VAL A 83 5.55 0.62 -7.23
C VAL A 83 6.40 0.47 -5.96
N ILE A 84 6.24 -0.64 -5.23
CA ILE A 84 7.08 -0.94 -4.07
C ILE A 84 8.55 -1.03 -4.48
N GLN A 85 8.84 -1.68 -5.60
CA GLN A 85 10.19 -1.85 -6.12
C GLN A 85 10.85 -0.54 -6.53
N GLN A 86 10.12 0.33 -7.24
CA GLN A 86 10.61 1.64 -7.63
C GLN A 86 10.84 2.58 -6.45
N GLN A 87 10.18 2.33 -5.32
CA GLN A 87 10.29 3.13 -4.10
C GLN A 87 10.96 2.38 -2.95
N GLN A 88 11.84 1.43 -3.27
CA GLN A 88 12.51 0.57 -2.29
C GLN A 88 13.03 1.32 -1.06
N THR A 89 13.79 2.41 -1.29
CA THR A 89 14.38 3.22 -0.21
C THR A 89 13.34 3.78 0.77
N PHE A 90 12.15 4.17 0.28
CA PHE A 90 11.08 4.66 1.15
C PHE A 90 10.53 3.55 2.04
N PHE A 91 10.22 2.38 1.45
CA PHE A 91 9.67 1.25 2.20
C PHE A 91 10.67 0.63 3.18
N GLU A 92 11.96 0.60 2.84
CA GLU A 92 13.02 0.21 3.79
C GLU A 92 13.10 1.17 4.97
N LYS A 93 13.10 2.47 4.70
CA LYS A 93 13.11 3.49 5.76
C LYS A 93 11.83 3.44 6.60
N LEU A 94 10.71 3.05 6.02
CA LEU A 94 9.46 2.83 6.74
C LEU A 94 9.61 1.67 7.73
N LEU A 95 10.17 0.54 7.28
CA LEU A 95 10.45 -0.63 8.13
C LEU A 95 11.51 -0.36 9.22
N GLN A 96 12.40 0.62 9.01
CA GLN A 96 13.36 1.06 10.04
C GLN A 96 12.75 2.04 11.04
N ALA A 97 11.75 2.83 10.63
CA ALA A 97 11.16 3.89 11.44
C ALA A 97 10.01 3.40 12.34
N TYR A 98 9.31 2.36 11.92
CA TYR A 98 8.16 1.78 12.61
C TYR A 98 8.39 0.31 12.91
N ASP A 99 7.65 -0.24 13.88
CA ASP A 99 7.65 -1.67 14.12
C ASP A 99 7.08 -2.43 12.91
N THR A 100 7.52 -3.69 12.75
CA THR A 100 7.07 -4.54 11.65
C THR A 100 5.55 -4.74 11.66
N GLN A 101 4.92 -4.76 12.85
CA GLN A 101 3.46 -4.97 12.96
C GLN A 101 2.67 -3.81 12.34
N PHE A 102 3.13 -2.57 12.49
CA PHE A 102 2.54 -1.40 11.84
C PHE A 102 2.56 -1.55 10.32
N VAL A 103 3.70 -1.96 9.75
CA VAL A 103 3.84 -2.13 8.30
C VAL A 103 3.03 -3.32 7.78
N ILE A 104 3.01 -4.44 8.53
CA ILE A 104 2.11 -5.57 8.25
C ILE A 104 0.66 -5.07 8.19
N ASN A 105 0.22 -4.35 9.22
CA ASN A 105 -1.15 -3.84 9.29
C ASN A 105 -1.48 -2.88 8.15
N LEU A 106 -0.54 -2.05 7.71
CA LEU A 106 -0.72 -1.16 6.57
C LEU A 106 -1.01 -1.95 5.28
N PHE A 107 -0.16 -2.94 4.97
CA PHE A 107 -0.31 -3.74 3.75
C PHE A 107 -1.53 -4.65 3.80
N TYR A 108 -1.73 -5.31 4.95
CA TYR A 108 -2.82 -6.23 5.21
C TYR A 108 -4.19 -5.54 5.13
N ARG A 109 -4.40 -4.42 5.82
CA ARG A 109 -5.71 -3.75 5.86
C ARG A 109 -6.16 -3.29 4.48
N TYR A 110 -5.23 -2.75 3.69
CA TYR A 110 -5.53 -2.38 2.31
C TYR A 110 -5.94 -3.61 1.49
N SER A 111 -5.14 -4.67 1.54
CA SER A 111 -5.36 -5.89 0.75
C SER A 111 -6.69 -6.57 1.09
N VAL A 112 -7.02 -6.69 2.38
CA VAL A 112 -8.31 -7.24 2.82
C VAL A 112 -9.47 -6.41 2.31
N ASN A 113 -9.41 -5.09 2.44
CA ASN A 113 -10.48 -4.21 1.97
C ASN A 113 -10.67 -4.33 0.45
N TYR A 114 -9.56 -4.36 -0.29
CA TYR A 114 -9.57 -4.56 -1.74
C TYR A 114 -10.18 -5.91 -2.14
N CYS A 115 -9.76 -7.02 -1.51
CA CYS A 115 -10.31 -8.35 -1.80
C CYS A 115 -11.80 -8.42 -1.47
N ARG A 116 -12.22 -7.90 -0.31
CA ARG A 116 -13.63 -7.87 0.09
C ARG A 116 -14.47 -7.12 -0.94
N GLN A 117 -14.05 -5.91 -1.32
CA GLN A 117 -14.78 -5.09 -2.30
C GLN A 117 -14.80 -5.74 -3.68
N SER A 118 -13.69 -6.32 -4.12
CA SER A 118 -13.59 -6.98 -5.43
C SER A 118 -14.52 -8.20 -5.53
N ILE A 119 -14.55 -9.03 -4.48
CA ILE A 119 -15.38 -10.24 -4.43
C ILE A 119 -16.87 -9.88 -4.33
N THR A 120 -17.25 -8.96 -3.43
CA THR A 120 -18.67 -8.58 -3.30
C THR A 120 -19.20 -7.93 -4.56
N CYS A 121 -18.40 -7.10 -5.24
CA CYS A 121 -18.77 -6.47 -6.50
C CYS A 121 -18.94 -7.49 -7.64
N LYS A 122 -17.97 -8.39 -7.84
CA LYS A 122 -18.03 -9.40 -8.92
C LYS A 122 -19.13 -10.44 -8.70
N ALA A 123 -19.32 -10.90 -7.47
CA ALA A 123 -20.29 -11.96 -7.17
C ALA A 123 -21.70 -11.42 -6.89
N GLY A 124 -21.90 -10.10 -6.89
CA GLY A 124 -23.19 -9.48 -6.53
C GLY A 124 -23.62 -9.76 -5.08
N LEU A 125 -22.67 -10.09 -4.20
CA LEU A 125 -22.95 -10.52 -2.83
C LEU A 125 -23.06 -9.32 -1.90
N LYS A 126 -24.11 -9.32 -1.07
CA LYS A 126 -24.26 -8.33 0.02
C LYS A 126 -23.28 -8.56 1.17
N ALA A 127 -22.89 -9.81 1.41
CA ALA A 127 -21.96 -10.20 2.46
C ALA A 127 -21.18 -11.46 2.08
N LEU A 128 -19.97 -11.59 2.63
CA LEU A 128 -19.12 -12.77 2.46
C LEU A 128 -19.41 -13.78 3.58
N THR A 129 -19.30 -15.07 3.29
CA THR A 129 -19.39 -16.11 4.33
C THR A 129 -18.19 -16.03 5.28
N LYS A 130 -18.27 -16.69 6.44
CA LYS A 130 -17.17 -16.69 7.42
C LYS A 130 -15.91 -17.36 6.87
N GLU A 131 -16.09 -18.40 6.06
CA GLU A 131 -15.03 -19.16 5.41
C GLU A 131 -14.28 -18.29 4.41
N ILE A 132 -15.00 -17.60 3.51
CA ILE A 132 -14.37 -16.66 2.56
C ILE A 132 -13.68 -15.51 3.28
N GLN A 133 -14.25 -15.00 4.37
CA GLN A 133 -13.59 -13.97 5.17
C GLN A 133 -12.28 -14.47 5.79
N PHE A 134 -12.26 -15.69 6.34
CA PHE A 134 -11.05 -16.31 6.87
C PHE A 134 -9.99 -16.49 5.79
N ASP A 135 -10.38 -16.98 4.61
CA ASP A 135 -9.45 -17.21 3.50
C ASP A 135 -8.84 -15.90 2.97
N ILE A 136 -9.64 -14.82 2.89
CA ILE A 136 -9.13 -13.48 2.55
C ILE A 136 -8.11 -13.02 3.58
N GLN A 137 -8.40 -13.19 4.87
CA GLN A 137 -7.50 -12.77 5.94
C GLN A 137 -6.19 -13.56 5.88
N PHE A 138 -6.27 -14.88 5.73
CA PHE A 138 -5.10 -15.76 5.60
C PHE A 138 -4.24 -15.37 4.40
N ASP A 139 -4.83 -15.23 3.21
CA ASP A 139 -4.14 -14.84 1.98
C ASP A 139 -3.46 -13.47 2.12
N CYS A 140 -4.19 -12.47 2.63
CA CYS A 140 -3.68 -11.11 2.76
C CYS A 140 -2.58 -11.00 3.82
N TYR A 141 -2.66 -11.74 4.94
CA TYR A 141 -1.58 -11.78 5.92
C TYR A 141 -0.33 -12.44 5.33
N GLY A 142 -0.49 -13.56 4.64
CA GLY A 142 0.61 -14.24 3.94
C GLY A 142 1.31 -13.31 2.95
N CYS A 143 0.54 -12.64 2.10
CA CYS A 143 1.06 -11.66 1.15
C CYS A 143 1.81 -10.51 1.84
N ALA A 144 1.23 -9.89 2.88
CA ALA A 144 1.85 -8.78 3.60
C ALA A 144 3.21 -9.18 4.22
N CYS A 145 3.30 -10.35 4.85
CA CYS A 145 4.54 -10.85 5.42
C CYS A 145 5.60 -11.12 4.35
N ILE A 146 5.22 -11.72 3.21
CA ILE A 146 6.15 -11.95 2.10
C ILE A 146 6.61 -10.64 1.47
N GLN A 147 5.74 -9.64 1.31
CA GLN A 147 6.14 -8.31 0.83
C GLN A 147 7.20 -7.68 1.74
N ILE A 148 7.04 -7.79 3.06
CA ILE A 148 8.03 -7.28 4.02
C ILE A 148 9.37 -8.02 3.89
N HIS A 149 9.35 -9.35 3.87
CA HIS A 149 10.59 -10.13 3.67
C HIS A 149 11.25 -9.80 2.32
N TRP A 150 10.46 -9.58 1.27
CA TRP A 150 10.96 -9.18 -0.04
C TRP A 150 11.65 -7.81 0.01
N ILE A 151 11.08 -6.81 0.70
CA ILE A 151 11.72 -5.51 0.92
C ILE A 151 13.01 -5.67 1.74
N GLN A 152 12.98 -6.44 2.84
CA GLN A 152 14.15 -6.64 3.70
C GLN A 152 15.31 -7.38 2.98
N SER A 153 14.98 -8.26 2.04
CA SER A 153 15.94 -8.96 1.19
C SER A 153 16.44 -8.13 0.01
N GLN A 154 16.24 -6.81 0.01
CA GLN A 154 16.69 -5.92 -1.07
C GLN A 154 16.03 -6.20 -2.41
N LEU A 155 14.80 -6.72 -2.39
CA LEU A 155 13.97 -6.95 -3.58
C LEU A 155 14.66 -7.80 -4.67
N ILE A 156 15.43 -8.82 -4.25
CA ILE A 156 16.22 -9.68 -5.15
C ILE A 156 15.37 -10.24 -6.30
N GLU A 157 14.15 -10.69 -5.98
CA GLU A 157 13.24 -11.23 -6.98
C GLU A 157 12.47 -10.12 -7.72
N PRO A 158 12.17 -10.28 -9.02
CA PRO A 158 11.38 -9.29 -9.75
C PRO A 158 9.93 -9.27 -9.28
N ALA A 159 9.27 -8.11 -9.37
CA ALA A 159 7.86 -7.93 -9.00
C ALA A 159 6.92 -8.96 -9.65
N SER A 160 7.17 -9.34 -10.91
CA SER A 160 6.40 -10.33 -11.65
C SER A 160 6.55 -11.75 -11.10
N TYR A 161 7.72 -12.10 -10.53
CA TYR A 161 7.90 -13.38 -9.85
C TYR A 161 7.05 -13.43 -8.57
N ILE A 162 7.16 -12.39 -7.72
CA ILE A 162 6.37 -12.29 -6.49
C ILE A 162 4.87 -12.32 -6.79
N SER A 163 4.41 -11.59 -7.82
CA SER A 163 3.01 -11.60 -8.25
C SER A 163 2.52 -13.01 -8.63
N ARG A 164 3.27 -13.75 -9.45
CA ARG A 164 2.93 -15.13 -9.81
C ARG A 164 2.87 -16.05 -8.59
N ARG A 165 3.79 -15.89 -7.63
CA ARG A 165 3.77 -16.66 -6.38
C ARG A 165 2.53 -16.34 -5.53
N PHE A 166 2.12 -15.07 -5.43
CA PHE A 166 0.90 -14.70 -4.73
C PHE A 166 -0.34 -15.35 -5.34
N ILE A 167 -0.46 -15.35 -6.67
CA ILE A 167 -1.59 -15.98 -7.35
C ILE A 167 -1.58 -17.50 -7.18
N ALA A 168 -0.42 -18.13 -7.35
CA ALA A 168 -0.30 -19.59 -7.24
C ALA A 168 -0.49 -20.13 -5.82
N SER A 169 -0.23 -19.31 -4.80
CA SER A 169 -0.38 -19.68 -3.39
C SER A 169 -1.73 -19.29 -2.77
N ARG A 170 -2.61 -18.65 -3.54
CA ARG A 170 -3.93 -18.23 -3.08
C ARG A 170 -4.80 -19.44 -2.68
N PRO A 171 -5.57 -19.36 -1.57
CA PRO A 171 -6.56 -20.38 -1.24
C PRO A 171 -7.52 -20.66 -2.39
N SER A 172 -7.76 -21.95 -2.69
CA SER A 172 -8.55 -22.37 -3.85
C SER A 172 -9.99 -21.87 -3.83
N SER A 173 -10.55 -21.66 -2.64
CA SER A 173 -11.87 -21.05 -2.42
C SER A 173 -12.00 -19.64 -2.99
N LEU A 174 -10.87 -18.91 -3.13
CA LEU A 174 -10.86 -17.56 -3.66
C LEU A 174 -10.69 -17.50 -5.19
N ASN A 175 -10.27 -18.60 -5.82
CA ASN A 175 -9.95 -18.62 -7.26
C ASN A 175 -11.17 -18.36 -8.15
N SER A 176 -12.38 -18.69 -7.70
CA SER A 176 -13.62 -18.44 -8.44
C SER A 176 -13.99 -16.95 -8.56
N PHE A 177 -13.34 -16.06 -7.79
CA PHE A 177 -13.68 -14.64 -7.74
C PHE A 177 -12.71 -13.72 -8.50
N PHE A 178 -11.54 -14.22 -8.93
CA PHE A 178 -10.48 -13.37 -9.50
C PHE A 178 -10.25 -13.62 -10.98
#